data_AF-A0A8C0IV21-F1
#
_entry.id   AF-A0A8C0IV21-F1
#
_cell.length_a   1.000
_cell.length_b   1.000
_cell.length_c   1.000
_cell.angle_alpha   90.00
_cell.angle_beta   90.00
_cell.angle_gamma   90.00
#
_symmetry.space_group_name_H-M   'P 1'
#
loop_
_entity.id
_entity.type
_entity.pdbx_description
1 polymer ?
#
loop_
_entity_poly.entity_id
_entity_poly.type
_entity_poly.pdbx_seq_one_letter_code
_entity_poly.pdbx_strand_id
1 'polypeptide(L)'
;MEISADELRSVLNNVLKKHKDLKTEGFALESCRSMIALMDTDGSGKINFEEFRHLWDKLKSWQKIFKHYDTDHSGTINSYEMRNAVKDAGFCLNKQLYDIITMRYADKNMNIDFDSFICCFVRLEGMFRAFHAFDKDGDGIIKLNVLEWLQLTMYA
;
A
#
# COMPACT_ATOMS: atom_id res chain seq x y z
N MET A 1 -10.60 -20.70 4.13
CA MET A 1 -11.26 -19.80 3.15
C MET A 1 -10.19 -18.86 2.69
N GLU A 2 -9.91 -18.83 1.38
CA GLU A 2 -8.88 -18.00 0.77
C GLU A 2 -9.58 -16.99 -0.14
N ILE A 3 -9.03 -15.79 -0.24
CA ILE A 3 -9.58 -14.68 -1.02
C ILE A 3 -8.71 -14.47 -2.26
N SER A 4 -9.35 -14.50 -3.42
CA SER A 4 -8.74 -14.18 -4.72
C SER A 4 -8.71 -12.68 -5.00
N ALA A 5 -7.93 -12.27 -6.01
CA ALA A 5 -7.83 -10.85 -6.40
C ALA A 5 -9.18 -10.25 -6.84
N ASP A 6 -10.03 -11.04 -7.51
CA ASP A 6 -11.36 -10.60 -7.94
C ASP A 6 -12.33 -10.40 -6.76
N GLU A 7 -12.26 -11.28 -5.77
CA GLU A 7 -13.03 -11.15 -4.53
C GLU A 7 -12.57 -9.95 -3.72
N LEU A 8 -11.25 -9.77 -3.56
CA LEU A 8 -10.67 -8.60 -2.90
C LEU A 8 -11.10 -7.31 -3.59
N ARG A 9 -10.98 -7.24 -4.93
CA ARG A 9 -11.44 -6.11 -5.72
C ARG A 9 -12.91 -5.79 -5.47
N SER A 10 -13.76 -6.81 -5.48
CA SER A 10 -15.19 -6.66 -5.26
C SER A 10 -15.49 -6.10 -3.87
N VAL A 11 -14.83 -6.62 -2.83
CA VAL A 11 -14.97 -6.16 -1.44
C VAL A 11 -14.54 -4.70 -1.32
N LEU A 12 -13.33 -4.37 -1.78
CA LEU A 12 -12.77 -3.02 -1.65
C LEU A 12 -13.63 -1.98 -2.41
N ASN A 13 -14.01 -2.26 -3.65
CA ASN A 13 -14.82 -1.34 -4.44
C ASN A 13 -16.24 -1.18 -3.88
N ASN A 14 -16.82 -2.22 -3.27
CA ASN A 14 -18.11 -2.09 -2.59
C ASN A 14 -18.04 -1.24 -1.31
N VAL A 15 -16.89 -1.22 -0.65
CA VAL A 15 -16.63 -0.34 0.51
C VAL A 15 -16.47 1.10 0.04
N LEU A 16 -15.70 1.35 -1.02
CA LEU A 16 -15.51 2.68 -1.61
C LEU A 16 -16.83 3.34 -2.01
N LYS A 17 -17.79 2.59 -2.56
CA LYS A 17 -19.14 3.10 -2.89
C LYS A 17 -19.87 3.74 -1.71
N LYS A 18 -19.52 3.39 -0.47
CA LYS A 18 -20.12 3.95 0.75
C LYS A 18 -19.44 5.25 1.20
N HIS A 19 -18.29 5.59 0.63
CA HIS A 19 -17.47 6.76 0.99
C HIS A 19 -17.39 7.74 -0.18
N LYS A 20 -18.48 8.49 -0.39
CA LYS A 20 -18.59 9.48 -1.48
C LYS A 20 -17.66 10.69 -1.30
N ASP A 21 -17.11 10.85 -0.11
CA ASP A 21 -16.13 11.87 0.25
C ASP A 21 -14.73 11.57 -0.30
N LEU A 22 -14.45 10.34 -0.73
CA LEU A 22 -13.15 9.94 -1.25
C LEU A 22 -13.15 10.05 -2.78
N LYS A 23 -12.17 10.77 -3.34
CA LYS A 23 -11.91 10.74 -4.77
C LYS A 23 -11.12 9.47 -5.12
N THR A 24 -11.67 8.69 -6.03
CA THR A 24 -11.11 7.39 -6.43
C THR A 24 -11.69 6.93 -7.76
N GLU A 25 -10.87 6.22 -8.56
CA GLU A 25 -11.34 5.49 -9.74
C GLU A 25 -11.75 4.03 -9.41
N GLY A 26 -11.57 3.63 -8.15
CA GLY A 26 -11.71 2.26 -7.69
C GLY A 26 -10.43 1.44 -7.89
N PHE A 27 -10.36 0.30 -7.21
CA PHE A 27 -9.24 -0.61 -7.33
C PHE A 27 -9.33 -1.44 -8.60
N ALA A 28 -8.29 -1.34 -9.43
CA ALA A 28 -8.08 -2.22 -10.57
C ALA A 28 -7.71 -3.65 -10.13
N LEU A 29 -7.86 -4.61 -11.03
CA LEU A 29 -7.51 -6.00 -10.74
C LEU A 29 -6.01 -6.16 -10.44
N GLU A 30 -5.15 -5.49 -11.20
CA GLU A 30 -3.70 -5.52 -10.98
C GLU A 30 -3.30 -4.93 -9.63
N SER A 31 -3.97 -3.87 -9.18
CA SER A 31 -3.77 -3.33 -7.83
C SER A 31 -4.08 -4.38 -6.77
N CYS A 32 -5.18 -5.12 -6.92
CA CYS A 32 -5.56 -6.18 -5.99
C CYS A 32 -4.62 -7.39 -6.05
N ARG A 33 -4.13 -7.77 -7.24
CA ARG A 33 -3.09 -8.80 -7.40
C ARG A 33 -1.80 -8.41 -6.68
N SER A 34 -1.37 -7.16 -6.83
CA SER A 34 -0.19 -6.63 -6.14
C SER A 34 -0.39 -6.62 -4.63
N MET A 35 -1.55 -6.19 -4.13
CA MET A 35 -1.87 -6.24 -2.71
C MET A 35 -1.84 -7.66 -2.14
N ILE A 36 -2.31 -8.65 -2.90
CA ILE A 36 -2.21 -10.06 -2.52
C ILE A 36 -0.74 -10.48 -2.45
N ALA A 37 0.04 -10.26 -3.49
CA ALA A 37 1.45 -10.65 -3.50
C ALA A 37 2.26 -10.08 -2.33
N LEU A 38 1.95 -8.85 -1.91
CA LEU A 38 2.61 -8.17 -0.78
C LEU A 38 2.17 -8.68 0.60
N MET A 39 1.01 -9.33 0.69
CA MET A 39 0.42 -9.83 1.93
C MET A 39 0.52 -11.35 2.08
N ASP A 40 0.66 -12.06 0.96
CA ASP A 40 0.80 -13.51 0.84
C ASP A 40 2.15 -13.97 1.41
N THR A 41 2.12 -14.36 2.67
CA THR A 41 3.30 -14.81 3.42
C THR A 41 3.55 -16.30 3.28
N ASP A 42 2.51 -17.07 2.97
CA ASP A 42 2.58 -18.52 2.80
C ASP A 42 2.87 -18.95 1.34
N GLY A 43 2.83 -18.01 0.40
CA GLY A 43 3.12 -18.23 -1.02
C GLY A 43 2.00 -18.96 -1.75
N SER A 44 0.77 -18.91 -1.23
CA SER A 44 -0.38 -19.62 -1.79
C SER A 44 -0.91 -19.00 -3.09
N GLY A 45 -0.52 -17.76 -3.42
CA GLY A 45 -1.11 -17.01 -4.54
C GLY A 45 -2.45 -16.36 -4.20
N LYS A 46 -2.90 -16.46 -2.95
CA LYS A 46 -4.15 -15.91 -2.43
C LYS A 46 -3.91 -15.34 -1.03
N ILE A 47 -4.95 -14.74 -0.47
CA ILE A 47 -4.91 -14.26 0.91
C ILE A 47 -5.72 -15.21 1.79
N ASN A 48 -5.11 -15.75 2.83
CA ASN A 48 -5.82 -16.48 3.88
C ASN A 48 -6.50 -15.51 4.88
N PHE A 49 -7.21 -16.04 5.89
CA PHE A 49 -7.97 -15.19 6.82
C PHE A 49 -7.08 -14.26 7.67
N GLU A 50 -5.92 -14.73 8.10
CA GLU A 50 -5.02 -13.95 8.95
C GLU A 50 -4.36 -12.81 8.16
N GLU A 51 -3.93 -13.11 6.94
CA GLU A 51 -3.39 -12.13 5.99
C GLU A 51 -4.45 -11.09 5.61
N PHE A 52 -5.70 -11.52 5.37
CA PHE A 52 -6.79 -10.60 5.07
C PHE A 52 -7.06 -9.69 6.26
N ARG A 53 -7.10 -10.25 7.47
CA ARG A 53 -7.32 -9.48 8.69
C ARG A 53 -6.24 -8.42 8.87
N HIS A 54 -4.97 -8.79 8.68
CA HIS A 54 -3.86 -7.86 8.76
C HIS A 54 -3.99 -6.73 7.73
N LEU A 55 -4.22 -7.08 6.47
CA LEU A 55 -4.46 -6.10 5.39
C LEU A 55 -5.63 -5.18 5.74
N TRP A 56 -6.76 -5.74 6.18
CA TRP A 56 -7.97 -5.00 6.50
C TRP A 56 -7.79 -4.01 7.65
N ASP A 57 -7.07 -4.40 8.69
CA ASP A 57 -6.77 -3.51 9.82
C ASP A 57 -5.84 -2.36 9.39
N LYS A 58 -4.85 -2.63 8.53
CA LYS A 58 -4.01 -1.59 7.92
C LYS A 58 -4.81 -0.65 7.04
N LEU A 59 -5.66 -1.17 6.15
CA LEU A 59 -6.54 -0.37 5.28
C LEU A 59 -7.43 0.59 6.08
N LYS A 60 -8.04 0.13 7.19
CA LYS A 60 -8.83 1.00 8.07
C LYS A 60 -7.98 2.09 8.72
N SER A 61 -6.77 1.76 9.16
CA SER A 61 -5.85 2.72 9.75
C SER A 61 -5.48 3.81 8.74
N TRP A 62 -5.05 3.39 7.54
CA TRP A 62 -4.68 4.31 6.47
C TRP A 62 -5.85 5.12 5.93
N GLN A 63 -7.07 4.58 5.93
CA GLN A 63 -8.26 5.35 5.62
C GLN A 63 -8.48 6.50 6.62
N LYS A 64 -8.26 6.26 7.91
CA LYS A 64 -8.35 7.31 8.93
C LYS A 64 -7.27 8.37 8.73
N ILE A 65 -6.04 7.96 8.44
CA ILE A 65 -4.91 8.85 8.15
C ILE A 65 -5.23 9.71 6.93
N PHE A 66 -5.70 9.12 5.83
CA PHE A 66 -6.10 9.86 4.63
C PHE A 66 -7.12 10.94 4.98
N LYS A 67 -8.21 10.57 5.67
CA LYS A 67 -9.25 11.52 6.07
C LYS A 67 -8.77 12.59 7.05
N HIS A 68 -7.78 12.27 7.87
CA HIS A 68 -7.20 13.23 8.79
C HIS A 68 -6.36 14.28 8.07
N TYR A 69 -5.62 13.88 7.03
CA TYR A 69 -4.71 14.75 6.30
C TYR A 69 -5.29 15.38 5.03
N ASP A 70 -6.44 14.94 4.53
CA ASP A 70 -7.24 15.65 3.51
C ASP A 70 -7.91 16.88 4.15
N THR A 71 -7.07 17.87 4.48
CA THR A 71 -7.46 19.04 5.30
C THR A 71 -8.26 20.06 4.52
N ASP A 72 -8.07 20.11 3.20
CA ASP A 72 -8.84 20.95 2.29
C ASP A 72 -10.13 20.28 1.81
N HIS A 73 -10.38 19.04 2.22
CA HIS A 73 -11.53 18.22 1.82
C HIS A 73 -11.65 18.09 0.30
N SER A 74 -10.51 18.04 -0.40
CA SER A 74 -10.43 17.79 -1.83
C SER A 74 -10.79 16.35 -2.18
N GLY A 75 -10.80 15.44 -1.19
CA GLY A 75 -10.92 14.00 -1.40
C GLY A 75 -9.63 13.38 -1.92
N THR A 76 -8.52 14.13 -1.90
CA THR A 76 -7.19 13.74 -2.39
C THR A 76 -6.11 14.12 -1.38
N ILE A 77 -4.89 13.62 -1.57
CA ILE A 77 -3.72 13.99 -0.77
C ILE A 77 -2.69 14.67 -1.65
N ASN A 78 -2.36 15.91 -1.32
CA ASN A 78 -1.28 16.62 -2.00
C ASN A 78 0.11 16.24 -1.44
N SER A 79 1.18 16.75 -2.06
CA SER A 79 2.56 16.42 -1.67
C SER A 79 2.96 16.86 -0.25
N TYR A 80 2.31 17.88 0.32
CA TYR A 80 2.57 18.32 1.70
C TYR A 80 1.87 17.39 2.70
N GLU A 81 0.60 17.09 2.46
CA GLU A 81 -0.22 16.17 3.27
C GLU A 81 0.38 14.76 3.28
N MET A 82 0.88 14.30 2.13
CA MET A 82 1.52 12.98 1.98
C MET A 82 2.69 12.79 2.95
N ARG A 83 3.54 13.81 3.12
CA ARG A 83 4.69 13.73 4.05
C ARG A 83 4.25 13.47 5.49
N ASN A 84 3.17 14.12 5.92
CA ASN A 84 2.65 13.93 7.27
C ASN A 84 1.93 12.57 7.40
N ALA A 85 1.14 12.19 6.39
CA ALA A 85 0.44 10.91 6.35
C ALA A 85 1.39 9.70 6.41
N VAL A 86 2.48 9.73 5.64
CA VAL A 86 3.51 8.68 5.64
C VAL A 86 4.16 8.55 7.03
N LYS A 87 4.48 9.68 7.66
CA LYS A 87 5.08 9.70 9.00
C LYS A 87 4.12 9.17 10.06
N ASP A 88 2.85 9.57 10.01
CA ASP A 88 1.81 9.12 10.95
C ASP A 88 1.49 7.63 10.80
N ALA A 89 1.63 7.08 9.59
CA ALA A 89 1.56 5.64 9.36
C ALA A 89 2.80 4.86 9.85
N GLY A 90 3.81 5.55 10.38
CA GLY A 90 5.01 4.95 10.96
C GLY A 90 6.17 4.76 9.97
N PHE A 91 6.06 5.28 8.75
CA PHE A 91 7.12 5.16 7.76
C PHE A 91 8.11 6.33 7.86
N CYS A 92 9.40 6.00 7.80
CA CYS A 92 10.48 6.98 7.79
C CYS A 92 11.17 6.98 6.42
N LEU A 93 10.84 7.97 5.57
CA LEU A 93 11.36 8.07 4.21
C LEU A 93 12.28 9.28 4.04
N ASN A 94 13.28 9.14 3.17
CA ASN A 94 14.13 10.26 2.73
C ASN A 94 13.46 11.04 1.58
N LYS A 95 14.02 12.20 1.22
CA LYS A 95 13.49 13.06 0.16
C LYS A 95 13.32 12.33 -1.18
N GLN A 96 14.31 11.52 -1.57
CA GLN A 96 14.29 10.81 -2.85
C GLN A 96 13.13 9.81 -2.93
N LEU A 97 12.81 9.13 -1.83
CA LEU A 97 11.66 8.22 -1.77
C LEU A 97 10.32 8.96 -1.87
N TYR A 98 10.21 10.15 -1.28
CA TYR A 98 9.03 10.99 -1.50
C TYR A 98 8.87 11.38 -2.96
N ASP A 99 9.96 11.78 -3.62
CA ASP A 99 9.93 12.15 -5.03
C ASP A 99 9.48 10.94 -5.90
N ILE A 100 9.97 9.73 -5.61
CA ILE A 100 9.56 8.48 -6.29
C ILE A 100 8.07 8.20 -6.08
N ILE A 101 7.58 8.34 -4.84
CA ILE A 101 6.16 8.13 -4.53
C ILE A 101 5.30 9.10 -5.32
N THR A 102 5.64 10.39 -5.31
CA THR A 102 4.90 11.41 -6.05
C THR A 102 4.93 11.12 -7.56
N MET A 103 6.08 10.79 -8.14
CA MET A 103 6.20 10.45 -9.56
C MET A 103 5.36 9.23 -9.98
N ARG A 104 5.16 8.27 -9.06
CA ARG A 104 4.47 7.01 -9.37
C ARG A 104 2.97 7.04 -9.10
N TYR A 105 2.53 7.77 -8.07
CA TYR A 105 1.17 7.68 -7.52
C TYR A 105 0.37 8.98 -7.60
N ALA A 106 1.00 10.12 -7.88
CA ALA A 106 0.27 11.38 -8.05
C ALA A 106 -0.24 11.55 -9.48
N ASP A 107 -1.36 12.26 -9.60
CA ASP A 107 -1.92 12.67 -10.87
C ASP A 107 -1.14 13.86 -11.48
N LYS A 108 -1.62 14.35 -12.63
CA LYS A 108 -1.04 15.52 -13.33
C LYS A 108 -1.06 16.82 -12.51
N ASN A 109 -1.86 16.88 -11.44
CA ASN A 109 -1.99 18.03 -10.55
C ASN A 109 -1.20 17.82 -9.25
N MET A 110 -0.37 16.77 -9.16
CA MET A 110 0.43 16.42 -7.98
C MET A 110 -0.42 16.01 -6.76
N ASN A 111 -1.63 15.49 -7.02
CA ASN A 111 -2.55 14.96 -6.01
C ASN A 111 -2.65 13.43 -6.11
N ILE A 112 -2.79 12.78 -4.97
CA ILE A 112 -2.91 11.32 -4.87
C ILE A 112 -4.34 10.99 -4.48
N ASP A 113 -5.04 10.27 -5.36
CA ASP A 113 -6.39 9.76 -5.11
C ASP A 113 -6.35 8.58 -4.11
N PHE A 114 -7.50 8.26 -3.50
CA PHE A 114 -7.55 7.33 -2.38
C PHE A 114 -7.04 5.92 -2.72
N ASP A 115 -7.40 5.36 -3.87
CA ASP A 115 -6.94 4.03 -4.29
C ASP A 115 -5.41 4.02 -4.52
N SER A 116 -4.86 5.09 -5.09
CA SER A 116 -3.41 5.25 -5.31
C SER A 116 -2.65 5.39 -3.98
N PHE A 117 -3.22 6.13 -3.03
CA PHE A 117 -2.68 6.23 -1.66
C PHE A 117 -2.62 4.86 -0.98
N ILE A 118 -3.71 4.08 -1.03
CA ILE A 118 -3.76 2.74 -0.47
C ILE A 118 -2.77 1.80 -1.18
N CYS A 119 -2.70 1.81 -2.51
CA CYS A 119 -1.73 1.00 -3.26
C CYS A 119 -0.29 1.32 -2.86
N CYS A 120 0.03 2.61 -2.67
CA CYS A 120 1.33 3.05 -2.21
C CYS A 120 1.65 2.50 -0.81
N PHE A 121 0.71 2.61 0.13
CA PHE A 121 0.92 2.21 1.53
C PHE A 121 1.00 0.69 1.70
N VAL A 122 0.20 -0.09 0.95
CA VAL A 122 0.33 -1.55 0.90
C VAL A 122 1.73 -1.94 0.39
N ARG A 123 2.23 -1.27 -0.66
CA ARG A 123 3.57 -1.52 -1.20
C ARG A 123 4.67 -1.15 -0.21
N LEU A 124 4.57 0.00 0.45
CA LEU A 124 5.51 0.40 1.50
C LEU A 124 5.55 -0.62 2.63
N GLU A 125 4.38 -1.01 3.17
CA GLU A 125 4.27 -2.01 4.23
C GLU A 125 4.91 -3.34 3.81
N GLY A 126 4.55 -3.86 2.63
CA GLY A 126 5.07 -5.13 2.13
C GLY A 126 6.59 -5.09 1.94
N MET A 127 7.14 -4.02 1.36
CA MET A 127 8.58 -3.86 1.15
C MET A 127 9.34 -3.73 2.47
N PHE A 128 8.83 -2.96 3.44
CA PHE A 128 9.44 -2.89 4.77
C PHE A 128 9.40 -4.26 5.46
N ARG A 129 8.26 -4.95 5.46
CA ARG A 129 8.14 -6.29 6.05
C ARG A 129 9.10 -7.29 5.41
N ALA A 130 9.20 -7.30 4.08
CA ALA A 130 10.14 -8.15 3.36
C ALA A 130 11.58 -7.83 3.78
N PHE A 131 11.96 -6.55 3.79
CA PHE A 131 13.30 -6.12 4.21
C PHE A 131 13.64 -6.60 5.63
N HIS A 132 12.77 -6.36 6.61
CA HIS A 132 12.96 -6.79 8.00
C HIS A 132 12.97 -8.32 8.15
N ALA A 133 12.33 -9.05 7.24
CA ALA A 133 12.40 -10.51 7.23
C ALA A 133 13.81 -11.01 6.83
N PHE A 134 14.54 -10.28 5.99
CA PHE A 134 15.91 -10.60 5.58
C PHE A 134 16.99 -9.97 6.48
N ASP A 135 16.74 -8.77 7.03
CA ASP A 135 17.65 -8.06 7.94
C ASP A 135 17.54 -8.59 9.38
N LYS A 136 18.27 -9.67 9.67
CA LYS A 136 18.19 -10.37 10.97
C LYS A 136 18.99 -9.70 12.08
N ASP A 137 20.05 -8.98 11.75
CA ASP A 137 20.89 -8.24 12.68
C ASP A 137 20.46 -6.79 12.87
N GLY A 138 19.58 -6.28 12.01
CA GLY A 138 18.97 -4.95 12.15
C GLY A 138 19.94 -3.84 11.80
N ASP A 139 20.94 -4.12 10.97
CA ASP A 139 21.97 -3.15 10.57
C ASP A 139 21.52 -2.25 9.40
N GLY A 140 20.35 -2.56 8.82
CA GLY A 140 19.79 -1.83 7.68
C GLY A 140 20.39 -2.23 6.34
N ILE A 141 21.05 -3.39 6.23
CA ILE A 141 21.67 -3.91 5.01
C ILE A 141 21.28 -5.39 4.83
N ILE A 142 20.86 -5.75 3.61
CA ILE A 142 20.62 -7.15 3.25
C ILE A 142 21.55 -7.57 2.11
N LYS A 143 22.03 -8.82 2.16
CA LYS A 143 22.80 -9.44 1.08
C LYS A 143 21.94 -10.48 0.38
N LEU A 144 21.63 -10.23 -0.89
CA LEU A 144 20.81 -11.11 -1.72
C LEU A 144 21.63 -11.62 -2.90
N ASN A 145 21.40 -12.88 -3.28
CA ASN A 145 21.78 -13.39 -4.58
C ASN A 145 20.74 -13.00 -5.65
N VAL A 146 21.04 -13.27 -6.93
CA VAL A 146 20.16 -12.87 -8.04
C VAL A 146 18.78 -13.52 -7.97
N LEU A 147 18.68 -14.78 -7.53
CA LEU A 147 17.40 -15.48 -7.44
C LEU A 147 16.54 -14.93 -6.29
N GLU A 148 17.15 -14.65 -5.14
CA GLU A 148 16.46 -14.00 -4.00
C GLU A 148 15.98 -12.60 -4.37
N TRP A 149 16.80 -11.84 -5.09
CA TRP A 149 16.41 -10.52 -5.61
C TRP A 149 15.21 -10.61 -6.56
N LEU A 150 15.23 -11.56 -7.49
CA LEU A 150 14.12 -11.78 -8.42
C LEU A 150 12.85 -12.22 -7.69
N GLN A 151 12.96 -13.10 -6.69
CA GLN A 151 11.81 -13.51 -5.86
C GLN A 151 11.19 -12.30 -5.14
N LEU A 152 12.01 -11.44 -4.56
CA LEU A 152 11.56 -10.25 -3.83
C LEU A 152 10.95 -9.17 -4.74
N THR A 153 11.41 -9.04 -5.99
CA THR A 153 11.00 -7.95 -6.87
C THR A 153 9.93 -8.32 -7.90
N MET A 154 9.81 -9.60 -8.27
CA MET A 154 8.82 -10.07 -9.25
C MET A 154 7.48 -10.44 -8.61
N TYR A 155 7.49 -10.84 -7.34
CA TYR A 155 6.28 -11.18 -6.58
C TYR A 155 5.97 -10.09 -5.54
N ALA A 156 5.73 -8.87 -6.02
CA ALA A 156 5.60 -7.66 -5.21
C ALA A 156 4.74 -6.55 -5.85
#